data_AF-A0ABD7YYQ9-F1
#
_entry.id   AF-A0ABD7YYQ9-F1
#
_cell.length_a   1.000
_cell.length_b   1.000
_cell.length_c   1.000
_cell.angle_alpha   90.00
_cell.angle_beta   90.00
_cell.angle_gamma   90.00
#
_symmetry.space_group_name_H-M   'P 1'
#
loop_
_entity.id
_entity.type
_entity.pdbx_description
1 polymer ?
#
loop_
_entity_poly.entity_id
_entity_poly.type
_entity_poly.pdbx_seq_one_letter_code
_entity_poly.pdbx_strand_id
1 'polypeptide(L)'
;MMMKLVQEFQKVHILIAVVEDDEKADRLKKILAVGIVSGIGKRDNKKENTEKVSKEDSKEYEEIVSVLDKENTPESLEKFQRMKYNDERYKKLKDRVTWKQAKFPTQKSFKGHFKTHGKEFGEITQLQYQKLAADLLSVPVSENVLGYDTDTRRVRYDLTTETITIGKNYNNVQAEQKGGILL
;
A
#
# COMPACT_ATOMS: atom_id res chain seq x y z
N MET A 1 -48.24 -14.97 19.06
CA MET A 1 -46.85 -15.17 19.52
C MET A 1 -46.00 -15.38 18.27
N MET A 2 -45.70 -14.28 17.55
CA MET A 2 -44.38 -13.68 17.40
C MET A 2 -43.31 -14.63 16.82
N MET A 3 -42.93 -14.39 15.57
CA MET A 3 -41.53 -14.34 15.16
C MET A 3 -41.44 -13.52 13.87
N LYS A 4 -41.27 -12.20 14.04
CA LYS A 4 -40.72 -11.34 12.99
C LYS A 4 -39.24 -11.71 12.87
N LEU A 5 -38.88 -12.50 11.87
CA LEU A 5 -37.49 -12.54 11.41
C LEU A 5 -37.22 -11.19 10.74
N VAL A 6 -36.72 -10.23 11.52
CA VAL A 6 -36.07 -9.05 10.94
C VAL A 6 -34.72 -9.56 10.44
N GLN A 7 -34.57 -9.67 9.12
CA GLN A 7 -33.23 -9.72 8.53
C GLN A 7 -32.55 -8.39 8.82
N GLU A 8 -31.79 -8.33 9.91
CA GLU A 8 -30.76 -7.32 10.06
C GLU A 8 -29.69 -7.62 9.01
N PHE A 9 -29.81 -6.99 7.85
CA PHE A 9 -28.67 -6.84 6.96
C PHE A 9 -27.65 -6.00 7.73
N GLN A 10 -26.63 -6.63 8.30
CA GLN A 10 -25.49 -5.91 8.86
C GLN A 10 -24.93 -5.00 7.76
N LYS A 11 -24.87 -3.70 8.06
CA LYS A 11 -24.39 -2.68 7.11
C LYS A 11 -22.89 -2.91 6.90
N VAL A 12 -22.54 -3.49 5.76
CA VAL A 12 -21.12 -3.57 5.34
C VAL A 12 -20.71 -2.18 4.85
N HIS A 13 -19.71 -1.60 5.52
CA HIS A 13 -19.20 -0.27 5.21
C HIS A 13 -18.12 -0.40 4.14
N ILE A 14 -18.36 0.16 2.95
CA ILE A 14 -17.45 0.01 1.80
C ILE A 14 -16.48 1.20 1.74
N LEU A 15 -15.20 0.90 1.52
CA LEU A 15 -14.10 1.81 1.19
C LEU A 15 -13.48 1.35 -0.14
N ILE A 16 -13.18 2.27 -1.05
CA ILE A 16 -12.48 1.96 -2.31
C ILE A 16 -11.26 2.85 -2.39
N ALA A 17 -10.05 2.29 -2.51
CA ALA A 17 -8.85 3.08 -2.78
C ALA A 17 -8.05 2.46 -3.92
N VAL A 18 -7.12 3.23 -4.48
CA VAL A 18 -6.30 2.88 -5.63
C VAL A 18 -4.85 3.27 -5.36
N VAL A 19 -3.93 2.44 -5.82
CA VAL A 19 -2.52 2.82 -5.87
C VAL A 19 -2.29 3.58 -7.18
N GLU A 20 -1.93 4.85 -7.11
CA GLU A 20 -1.51 5.63 -8.28
C GLU A 20 -0.07 5.28 -8.64
N ASP A 21 0.20 5.16 -9.95
CA ASP A 21 1.54 5.06 -10.54
C ASP A 21 2.29 6.37 -10.27
N ASP A 22 3.08 6.39 -9.20
CA ASP A 22 4.00 7.49 -8.95
C ASP A 22 5.20 7.33 -9.91
N GLU A 23 5.33 8.26 -10.87
CA GLU A 23 6.41 8.38 -11.87
C GLU A 23 7.85 8.21 -11.29
N LYS A 24 7.98 8.31 -9.96
CA LYS A 24 9.19 7.99 -9.18
C LYS A 24 9.63 6.52 -9.26
N ALA A 25 8.72 5.56 -9.38
CA ALA A 25 9.07 4.14 -9.44
C ALA A 25 9.85 3.78 -10.72
N ASP A 26 9.57 4.48 -11.82
CA ASP A 26 10.23 4.24 -13.11
C ASP A 26 11.63 4.88 -13.17
N ARG A 27 11.85 5.99 -12.45
CA ARG A 27 13.18 6.55 -12.22
C ARG A 27 14.11 5.59 -11.45
N LEU A 28 13.58 4.85 -10.48
CA LEU A 28 14.33 3.86 -9.72
C LEU A 28 14.77 2.66 -10.58
N LYS A 29 13.92 2.19 -11.50
CA LYS A 29 14.28 1.14 -12.48
C LYS A 29 15.37 1.61 -13.44
N LYS A 30 15.31 2.87 -13.90
CA LYS A 30 16.29 3.45 -14.83
C LYS A 30 17.67 3.65 -14.18
N ILE A 31 17.71 4.04 -12.91
CA ILE A 31 18.97 4.17 -12.14
C ILE A 31 19.61 2.80 -11.90
N LEU A 32 18.80 1.76 -11.63
CA LEU A 32 19.28 0.40 -11.41
C LEU A 32 19.87 -0.22 -12.70
N ALA A 33 19.29 0.06 -13.86
CA ALA A 33 19.77 -0.43 -15.16
C ALA A 33 21.10 0.21 -15.60
N VAL A 34 21.33 1.50 -15.26
CA VAL A 34 22.60 2.19 -15.57
C VAL A 34 23.74 1.69 -14.68
N GLY A 35 23.46 1.24 -13.46
CA GLY A 35 24.47 0.72 -12.52
C GLY A 35 25.11 -0.61 -12.92
N ILE A 36 24.44 -1.42 -13.75
CA ILE A 36 24.91 -2.77 -14.12
C ILE A 36 25.86 -2.74 -15.34
N VAL A 37 25.76 -1.72 -16.21
CA VAL A 37 26.48 -1.70 -17.50
C VAL A 37 27.91 -1.12 -17.41
N SER A 38 28.27 -0.37 -16.36
CA SER A 38 29.57 0.35 -16.29
C SER A 38 30.73 -0.44 -15.66
N GLY A 39 30.61 -1.76 -15.50
CA GLY A 39 31.56 -2.59 -14.77
C GLY A 39 32.80 -3.06 -15.54
N ILE A 40 33.67 -2.16 -16.02
CA ILE A 40 35.08 -2.51 -16.34
C ILE A 40 36.00 -1.36 -15.88
N GLY A 41 36.49 -1.41 -14.63
CA GLY A 41 37.46 -0.43 -14.09
C GLY A 41 37.72 -0.56 -12.59
N LYS A 42 39.00 -0.61 -12.20
CA LYS A 42 39.59 -1.17 -10.97
C LYS A 42 39.38 -0.37 -9.66
N ARG A 43 39.18 -1.13 -8.58
CA ARG A 43 39.69 -1.02 -7.17
C ARG A 43 39.50 0.23 -6.29
N ASP A 44 39.16 1.42 -6.79
CA ASP A 44 38.88 2.59 -5.92
C ASP A 44 37.38 2.72 -5.55
N ASN A 45 36.51 2.00 -6.25
CA ASN A 45 35.04 2.06 -6.14
C ASN A 45 34.43 1.44 -4.87
N LYS A 46 35.17 0.73 -4.01
CA LYS A 46 34.55 -0.07 -2.93
C LYS A 46 34.03 0.79 -1.77
N LYS A 47 34.78 1.82 -1.35
CA LYS A 47 34.35 2.71 -0.25
C LYS A 47 33.22 3.64 -0.67
N GLU A 48 33.36 4.26 -1.84
CA GLU A 48 32.35 5.19 -2.38
C GLU A 48 31.00 4.49 -2.64
N ASN A 49 31.04 3.26 -3.16
CA ASN A 49 29.82 2.48 -3.36
C ASN A 49 29.16 2.06 -2.03
N THR A 50 29.95 1.72 -1.00
CA THR A 50 29.40 1.37 0.32
C THR A 50 28.76 2.56 1.04
N GLU A 51 29.38 3.74 0.95
CA GLU A 51 28.81 4.98 1.52
C GLU A 51 27.55 5.44 0.78
N LYS A 52 27.51 5.28 -0.54
CA LYS A 52 26.34 5.62 -1.36
C LYS A 52 25.16 4.70 -1.06
N VAL A 53 25.39 3.38 -0.98
CA VAL A 53 24.36 2.40 -0.60
C VAL A 53 23.83 2.68 0.81
N SER A 54 24.71 3.01 1.77
CA SER A 54 24.31 3.36 3.14
C SER A 54 23.43 4.61 3.20
N LYS A 55 23.73 5.64 2.40
CA LYS A 55 22.90 6.87 2.31
C LYS A 55 21.54 6.62 1.68
N GLU A 56 21.48 5.79 0.63
CA GLU A 56 20.23 5.41 -0.03
C GLU A 56 19.33 4.58 0.90
N ASP A 57 19.91 3.63 1.64
CA ASP A 57 19.18 2.83 2.63
C ASP A 57 18.64 3.68 3.79
N SER A 58 19.42 4.65 4.28
CA SER A 58 18.96 5.57 5.33
C SER A 58 17.75 6.36 4.88
N LYS A 59 17.79 6.89 3.65
CA LYS A 59 16.67 7.66 3.09
C LYS A 59 15.42 6.80 2.91
N GLU A 60 15.57 5.59 2.38
CA GLU A 60 14.45 4.67 2.22
C GLU A 60 13.84 4.27 3.58
N TYR A 61 14.69 4.02 4.58
CA TYR A 61 14.24 3.74 5.94
C TYR A 61 13.44 4.91 6.52
N GLU A 62 13.93 6.14 6.39
CA GLU A 62 13.22 7.35 6.83
C GLU A 62 11.85 7.52 6.13
N GLU A 63 11.78 7.24 4.83
CA GLU A 63 10.51 7.27 4.08
C GLU A 63 9.53 6.23 4.63
N ILE A 64 9.98 5.01 4.92
CA ILE A 64 9.14 3.96 5.51
C ILE A 64 8.66 4.35 6.90
N VAL A 65 9.56 4.84 7.77
CA VAL A 65 9.24 5.31 9.13
C VAL A 65 8.23 6.47 9.10
N SER A 66 8.25 7.31 8.06
CA SER A 66 7.31 8.43 7.92
C SER A 66 5.89 7.99 7.53
N VAL A 67 5.76 6.81 6.92
CA VAL A 67 4.50 6.29 6.37
C VAL A 67 3.86 5.26 7.29
N LEU A 68 4.67 4.36 7.86
CA LEU A 68 4.19 3.27 8.70
C LEU A 68 4.21 3.65 10.18
N ASP A 69 3.29 3.07 10.93
CA ASP A 69 3.31 3.15 12.38
C ASP A 69 4.54 2.40 12.94
N LYS A 70 5.02 2.80 14.13
CA LYS A 70 6.24 2.25 14.75
C LYS A 70 6.20 0.72 14.84
N GLU A 71 5.04 0.15 15.13
CA GLU A 71 4.82 -1.30 15.26
C GLU A 71 5.00 -2.06 13.94
N ASN A 72 4.85 -1.37 12.80
CA ASN A 72 4.93 -1.95 11.46
C ASN A 72 6.26 -1.62 10.75
N THR A 73 7.17 -0.93 11.42
CA THR A 73 8.43 -0.45 10.88
C THR A 73 9.60 -1.24 11.48
N PRO A 74 10.69 -1.49 10.74
CA PRO A 74 11.91 -2.05 11.35
C PRO A 74 12.40 -1.14 12.49
N GLU A 75 12.82 -1.73 13.61
CA GLU A 75 13.27 -0.99 14.80
C GLU A 75 14.51 -0.10 14.55
N SER A 76 15.31 -0.42 13.53
CA SER A 76 16.53 0.32 13.20
C SER A 76 16.91 0.19 11.73
N LEU A 77 17.74 1.12 11.25
CA LEU A 77 18.35 1.08 9.91
C LEU A 77 19.11 -0.24 9.67
N GLU A 78 19.83 -0.75 10.67
CA GLU A 78 20.56 -2.03 10.56
C GLU A 78 19.60 -3.21 10.36
N LYS A 79 18.47 -3.24 11.08
CA LYS A 79 17.43 -4.27 10.92
C LYS A 79 16.78 -4.16 9.54
N PHE A 80 16.53 -2.94 9.08
CA PHE A 80 16.05 -2.67 7.72
C PHE A 80 17.03 -3.19 6.65
N GLN A 81 18.32 -2.87 6.75
CA GLN A 81 19.34 -3.31 5.80
C GLN A 81 19.46 -4.84 5.76
N ARG A 82 19.46 -5.50 6.94
CA ARG A 82 19.45 -6.97 7.01
C ARG A 82 18.25 -7.56 6.29
N MET A 83 17.05 -6.98 6.49
CA MET A 83 15.84 -7.40 5.80
C MET A 83 15.94 -7.17 4.29
N LYS A 84 16.40 -5.99 3.87
CA LYS A 84 16.46 -5.59 2.45
C LYS A 84 17.30 -6.54 1.59
N TYR A 85 18.46 -6.97 2.09
CA TYR A 85 19.39 -7.78 1.30
C TYR A 85 19.28 -9.29 1.53
N ASN A 86 18.54 -9.74 2.54
CA ASN A 86 18.53 -11.17 2.92
C ASN A 86 17.13 -11.74 3.20
N ASP A 87 16.06 -10.97 3.02
CA ASP A 87 14.74 -11.35 3.54
C ASP A 87 13.53 -10.96 2.66
N GLU A 88 12.66 -11.93 2.41
CA GLU A 88 11.37 -11.73 1.73
C GLU A 88 10.42 -10.80 2.50
N ARG A 89 10.63 -10.63 3.83
CA ARG A 89 9.91 -9.64 4.65
C ARG A 89 10.09 -8.21 4.13
N TYR A 90 11.16 -7.91 3.40
CA TYR A 90 11.34 -6.61 2.76
C TYR A 90 10.28 -6.34 1.68
N LYS A 91 9.95 -7.33 0.84
CA LYS A 91 8.87 -7.19 -0.16
C LYS A 91 7.53 -6.92 0.51
N LYS A 92 7.24 -7.64 1.61
CA LYS A 92 6.03 -7.41 2.42
C LYS A 92 6.02 -6.04 3.10
N LEU A 93 7.18 -5.50 3.47
CA LEU A 93 7.29 -4.16 4.04
C LEU A 93 6.98 -3.09 2.97
N LYS A 94 7.58 -3.21 1.78
CA LYS A 94 7.32 -2.30 0.65
C LYS A 94 5.86 -2.34 0.22
N ASP A 95 5.28 -3.53 0.12
CA ASP A 95 3.85 -3.70 -0.19
C ASP A 95 2.97 -2.96 0.81
N ARG A 96 3.23 -3.09 2.12
CA ARG A 96 2.50 -2.35 3.16
C ARG A 96 2.60 -0.83 2.98
N VAL A 97 3.79 -0.31 2.69
CA VAL A 97 4.01 1.12 2.42
C VAL A 97 3.17 1.58 1.22
N THR A 98 3.20 0.82 0.12
CA THR A 98 2.43 1.11 -1.08
C THR A 98 0.93 1.23 -0.78
N TRP A 99 0.37 0.28 -0.03
CA TRP A 99 -1.06 0.31 0.32
C TRP A 99 -1.42 1.36 1.36
N LYS A 100 -0.53 1.66 2.31
CA LYS A 100 -0.69 2.73 3.31
C LYS A 100 -0.77 4.11 2.65
N GLN A 101 -0.21 4.25 1.45
CA GLN A 101 -0.24 5.49 0.66
C GLN A 101 -1.35 5.50 -0.41
N ALA A 102 -2.17 4.44 -0.51
CA ALA A 102 -3.22 4.36 -1.52
C ALA A 102 -4.22 5.52 -1.41
N LYS A 103 -4.68 6.02 -2.56
CA LYS A 103 -5.61 7.14 -2.68
C LYS A 103 -6.70 6.83 -3.69
N PHE A 104 -7.77 7.59 -3.71
CA PHE A 104 -8.75 7.44 -4.79
C PHE A 104 -8.15 7.89 -6.13
N PRO A 105 -8.53 7.27 -7.28
CA PRO A 105 -7.98 7.61 -8.60
C PRO A 105 -8.21 9.06 -9.01
N THR A 106 -9.29 9.66 -8.52
CA THR A 106 -9.64 11.05 -8.82
C THR A 106 -10.33 11.67 -7.62
N GLN A 107 -10.14 12.98 -7.44
CA GLN A 107 -10.85 13.75 -6.42
C GLN A 107 -12.38 13.69 -6.60
N LYS A 108 -12.87 13.56 -7.85
CA LYS A 108 -14.30 13.39 -8.14
C LYS A 108 -14.84 12.07 -7.59
N SER A 109 -14.15 10.95 -7.88
CA SER A 109 -14.53 9.63 -7.36
C SER A 109 -14.51 9.60 -5.83
N PHE A 110 -13.48 10.21 -5.23
CA PHE A 110 -13.36 10.33 -3.79
C PHE A 110 -14.51 11.10 -3.15
N LYS A 111 -14.78 12.31 -3.63
CA LYS A 111 -15.85 13.16 -3.09
C LYS A 111 -17.22 12.49 -3.23
N GLY A 112 -17.46 11.82 -4.35
CA GLY A 112 -18.70 11.06 -4.57
C GLY A 112 -18.84 9.89 -3.59
N HIS A 113 -17.77 9.12 -3.41
CA HIS A 113 -17.74 7.99 -2.50
C HIS A 113 -17.90 8.43 -1.04
N PHE A 114 -17.16 9.45 -0.61
CA PHE A 114 -17.27 10.03 0.73
C PHE A 114 -18.67 10.62 0.99
N LYS A 115 -19.28 11.30 0.01
CA LYS A 115 -20.65 11.82 0.15
C LYS A 115 -21.66 10.69 0.37
N THR A 116 -21.43 9.53 -0.23
CA THR A 116 -22.33 8.37 -0.17
C THR A 116 -22.14 7.59 1.13
N HIS A 117 -20.89 7.25 1.45
CA HIS A 117 -20.52 6.31 2.52
C HIS A 117 -19.85 6.95 3.73
N GLY A 118 -19.33 8.17 3.63
CA GLY A 118 -18.57 8.81 4.73
C GLY A 118 -19.37 8.96 6.02
N LYS A 119 -20.69 9.20 5.92
CA LYS A 119 -21.62 9.26 7.07
C LYS A 119 -21.74 7.96 7.85
N GLU A 120 -21.42 6.83 7.22
CA GLU A 120 -21.49 5.52 7.85
C GLU A 120 -20.36 5.37 8.89
N PHE A 121 -19.30 6.17 8.79
CA PHE A 121 -18.15 6.20 9.70
C PHE A 121 -18.25 7.31 10.76
N GLY A 122 -19.45 7.87 10.97
CA GLY A 122 -19.68 8.97 11.90
C GLY A 122 -19.17 10.31 11.39
N GLU A 123 -18.86 11.23 12.31
CA GLU A 123 -18.36 12.57 12.00
C GLU A 123 -16.84 12.54 11.75
N ILE A 124 -16.45 12.05 10.58
CA ILE A 124 -15.05 12.05 10.14
C ILE A 124 -14.85 12.96 8.93
N THR A 125 -13.63 13.47 8.82
CA THR A 125 -13.19 14.24 7.65
C THR A 125 -12.92 13.32 6.47
N GLN A 126 -12.91 13.88 5.26
CA GLN A 126 -12.43 13.20 4.05
C GLN A 126 -11.04 12.60 4.25
N LEU A 127 -10.11 13.35 4.85
CA LEU A 127 -8.75 12.88 5.10
C LEU A 127 -8.73 11.63 5.99
N GLN A 128 -9.50 11.63 7.08
CA GLN A 128 -9.64 10.46 7.95
C GLN A 128 -10.25 9.27 7.21
N TYR A 129 -11.28 9.50 6.39
CA TYR A 129 -11.92 8.45 5.60
C TYR A 129 -10.95 7.78 4.61
N GLN A 130 -10.14 8.57 3.90
CA GLN A 130 -9.10 8.03 3.02
C GLN A 130 -8.03 7.27 3.82
N LYS A 131 -7.63 7.83 4.97
CA LYS A 131 -6.65 7.19 5.85
C LYS A 131 -7.14 5.83 6.34
N LEU A 132 -8.40 5.72 6.77
CA LEU A 132 -9.00 4.44 7.17
C LEU A 132 -8.93 3.39 6.05
N ALA A 133 -9.24 3.78 4.81
CA ALA A 133 -9.16 2.89 3.66
C ALA A 133 -7.73 2.39 3.41
N ALA A 134 -6.76 3.30 3.42
CA ALA A 134 -5.35 2.99 3.15
C ALA A 134 -4.71 2.20 4.31
N ASP A 135 -5.06 2.54 5.55
CA ASP A 135 -4.65 1.82 6.74
C ASP A 135 -5.09 0.37 6.64
N LEU A 136 -6.38 0.10 6.40
CA LEU A 136 -6.89 -1.26 6.30
C LEU A 136 -6.30 -2.04 5.11
N LEU A 137 -6.05 -1.40 3.97
CA LEU A 137 -5.38 -2.05 2.81
C LEU A 137 -3.93 -2.46 3.12
N SER A 138 -3.27 -1.78 4.05
CA SER A 138 -1.90 -2.08 4.46
C SER A 138 -1.82 -3.22 5.49
N VAL A 139 -2.94 -3.65 6.08
CA VAL A 139 -2.94 -4.70 7.10
C VAL A 139 -2.82 -6.09 6.43
N PRO A 140 -1.95 -6.98 6.94
CA PRO A 140 -1.92 -8.37 6.48
C PRO A 140 -3.18 -9.12 6.91
N VAL A 141 -3.52 -10.18 6.16
CA VAL A 141 -4.60 -11.09 6.57
C VAL A 141 -4.24 -11.74 7.91
N SER A 142 -5.21 -11.76 8.83
CA SER A 142 -5.08 -12.28 10.20
C SER A 142 -6.44 -12.79 10.69
N GLU A 143 -6.52 -13.24 11.93
CA GLU A 143 -7.79 -13.70 12.54
C GLU A 143 -8.88 -12.62 12.51
N ASN A 144 -8.52 -11.34 12.69
CA ASN A 144 -9.47 -10.22 12.73
C ASN A 144 -9.61 -9.47 11.40
N VAL A 145 -8.73 -9.74 10.43
CA VAL A 145 -8.76 -9.10 9.11
C VAL A 145 -8.74 -10.16 8.04
N LEU A 146 -9.91 -10.40 7.45
CA LEU A 146 -10.07 -11.30 6.32
C LEU A 146 -9.70 -10.57 5.03
N GLY A 147 -9.33 -11.31 4.00
CA GLY A 147 -9.02 -10.71 2.71
C GLY A 147 -8.34 -11.64 1.74
N TYR A 148 -8.20 -11.15 0.52
CA TYR A 148 -7.45 -11.84 -0.51
C TYR A 148 -6.78 -10.81 -1.41
N ASP A 149 -5.72 -11.27 -2.08
CA ASP A 149 -4.99 -10.53 -3.08
C ASP A 149 -5.11 -11.25 -4.42
N THR A 150 -5.26 -10.46 -5.48
CA THR A 150 -5.19 -10.89 -6.88
C THR A 150 -4.18 -10.00 -7.58
N ASP A 151 -3.87 -10.32 -8.84
CA ASP A 151 -2.94 -9.51 -9.62
C ASP A 151 -3.39 -8.05 -9.78
N THR A 152 -4.71 -7.78 -9.69
CA THR A 152 -5.29 -6.45 -9.96
C THR A 152 -5.99 -5.82 -8.76
N ARG A 153 -6.26 -6.60 -7.71
CA ARG A 153 -7.08 -6.16 -6.57
C ARG A 153 -6.59 -6.70 -5.25
N ARG A 154 -6.73 -5.89 -4.21
CA ARG A 154 -6.59 -6.27 -2.81
C ARG A 154 -7.91 -6.01 -2.11
N VAL A 155 -8.40 -6.98 -1.34
CA VAL A 155 -9.59 -6.82 -0.50
C VAL A 155 -9.21 -7.10 0.94
N ARG A 156 -9.65 -6.23 1.84
CA ARG A 156 -9.50 -6.41 3.29
C ARG A 156 -10.82 -6.12 3.97
N TYR A 157 -11.20 -6.97 4.90
CA TYR A 157 -12.41 -6.87 5.70
C TYR A 157 -12.03 -7.03 7.16
N ASP A 158 -12.26 -5.99 7.95
CA ASP A 158 -12.03 -6.00 9.39
C ASP A 158 -13.31 -6.46 10.10
N LEU A 159 -13.21 -7.57 10.83
CA LEU A 159 -14.32 -8.17 11.58
C LEU A 159 -14.76 -7.32 12.77
N THR A 160 -13.85 -6.50 13.30
CA THR A 160 -14.10 -5.66 14.49
C THR A 160 -14.91 -4.43 14.13
N THR A 161 -14.58 -3.82 12.99
CA THR A 161 -15.21 -2.58 12.52
C THR A 161 -16.24 -2.82 11.42
N GLU A 162 -16.44 -4.08 11.01
CA GLU A 162 -17.31 -4.50 9.90
C GLU A 162 -17.07 -3.70 8.61
N THR A 163 -15.82 -3.30 8.40
CA THR A 163 -15.41 -2.40 7.31
C THR A 163 -14.69 -3.19 6.24
N ILE A 164 -15.10 -3.01 4.99
CA ILE A 164 -14.41 -3.58 3.82
C ILE A 164 -13.72 -2.47 3.04
N THR A 165 -12.47 -2.72 2.63
CA THR A 165 -11.73 -1.86 1.71
C THR A 165 -11.29 -2.64 0.48
N ILE A 166 -11.42 -2.02 -0.68
CA ILE A 166 -11.05 -2.60 -1.97
C ILE A 166 -10.01 -1.69 -2.63
N GLY A 167 -8.83 -2.25 -2.80
CA GLY A 167 -7.68 -1.69 -3.47
C GLY A 167 -7.60 -2.17 -4.91
N LYS A 168 -7.29 -1.30 -5.88
CA LYS A 168 -6.81 -1.74 -7.20
C LYS A 168 -5.31 -1.54 -7.32
N ASN A 169 -4.63 -2.55 -7.85
CA ASN A 169 -3.20 -2.53 -8.15
C ASN A 169 -3.01 -2.50 -9.66
N TYR A 170 -2.63 -1.34 -10.21
CA TYR A 170 -2.41 -1.18 -11.66
C TYR A 170 -1.03 -1.65 -12.13
N ASN A 171 -0.13 -2.00 -11.21
CA ASN A 171 1.25 -2.39 -11.51
C ASN A 171 1.39 -3.69 -12.34
N ASN A 172 0.32 -4.46 -12.54
CA ASN A 172 0.31 -5.70 -13.34
C ASN A 172 -0.50 -5.60 -14.66
N VAL A 173 -1.05 -4.44 -15.01
CA VAL A 173 -2.00 -4.32 -16.14
C VAL A 173 -1.37 -3.69 -17.39
N GLN A 174 -0.09 -3.30 -17.36
CA GLN A 174 0.59 -2.79 -18.57
C GLN A 174 1.04 -3.86 -19.57
N ALA A 175 0.68 -5.13 -19.39
CA ALA A 175 0.94 -6.13 -20.43
C ALA A 175 -0.14 -6.12 -21.50
N GLU A 176 -1.43 -6.23 -21.16
CA GLU A 176 -2.44 -6.42 -22.19
C GLU A 176 -3.81 -5.88 -21.77
N GLN A 177 -4.47 -5.24 -22.74
CA GLN A 177 -5.92 -4.99 -22.83
C GLN A 177 -6.41 -3.59 -22.41
N LYS A 178 -6.41 -2.76 -23.44
CA LYS A 178 -7.40 -1.70 -23.71
C LYS A 178 -8.83 -2.19 -23.45
N GLY A 179 -9.60 -1.39 -22.72
CA GLY A 179 -11.07 -1.38 -22.75
C GLY A 179 -11.76 -2.09 -21.58
N GLY A 180 -12.61 -1.36 -20.83
CA GLY A 180 -13.58 -2.00 -19.93
C GLY A 180 -14.06 -1.13 -18.77
N ILE A 181 -15.37 -0.95 -18.72
CA ILE A 181 -16.18 -0.04 -17.89
C ILE A 181 -16.33 -0.48 -16.41
N LEU A 182 -16.74 0.52 -15.61
CA LEU A 182 -17.35 0.55 -14.26
C LEU A 182 -17.93 -0.76 -13.69
N LEU A 183 -17.79 -0.89 -12.36
CA LEU A 183 -18.89 -0.78 -11.40
C LEU A 183 -18.42 0.11 -10.24
#